data_AF-W4V0I8-F1
#
_entry.id   AF-W4V0I8-F1
#
_cell.length_a   1.000
_cell.length_b   1.000
_cell.length_c   1.000
_cell.angle_alpha   90.00
_cell.angle_beta   90.00
_cell.angle_gamma   90.00
#
_symmetry.space_group_name_H-M   'P 1'
#
loop_
_entity.id
_entity.type
_entity.pdbx_description
1 polymer ?
#
loop_
_entity_poly.entity_id
_entity_poly.type
_entity_poly.pdbx_seq_one_letter_code
_entity_poly.pdbx_strand_id
1 'polypeptide(L)'
;MKQAFLFIFCCLQTLFIQGQQVFHDASLFPLLGKATEATEARYVRLPDSLKNVSRSPLWNLSRNSAGMAIRFRSNTTKVSVRWESLQNNHMNHMTDVGVKGLDLYCLTEKDGWRFVNSAVPQVRLPKQRSFPICKP
;
A
#
# COMPACT_ATOMS: atom_id res chain seq x y z
N MET A 1 -9.02 49.20 -20.35
CA MET A 1 -8.71 48.76 -18.97
C MET A 1 -9.54 47.55 -18.50
N LYS A 2 -10.85 47.49 -18.76
CA LYS A 2 -11.73 46.35 -18.33
C LYS A 2 -11.39 45.00 -18.99
N GLN A 3 -10.99 45.01 -20.26
CA GLN A 3 -10.63 43.80 -21.03
C GLN A 3 -9.36 43.11 -20.50
N ALA A 4 -8.39 43.88 -19.99
CA ALA A 4 -7.16 43.35 -19.40
C ALA A 4 -7.41 42.67 -18.05
N PHE A 5 -8.32 43.21 -17.23
CA PHE A 5 -8.74 42.59 -15.97
C PHE A 5 -9.47 41.26 -16.18
N LEU A 6 -10.30 41.14 -17.22
CA LEU A 6 -10.98 39.89 -17.56
C LEU A 6 -9.99 38.79 -17.99
N PHE A 7 -8.97 39.16 -18.77
CA PHE A 7 -7.91 38.24 -19.21
C PHE A 7 -7.03 37.76 -18.04
N ILE A 8 -6.65 38.66 -17.13
CA ILE A 8 -5.87 38.32 -15.93
C ILE A 8 -6.67 37.39 -15.00
N PHE A 9 -7.97 37.65 -14.81
CA PHE A 9 -8.84 36.79 -14.01
C PHE A 9 -9.03 35.39 -14.64
N CYS A 10 -9.09 35.29 -15.97
CA CYS A 10 -9.18 34.01 -16.68
C CYS A 10 -7.87 33.20 -16.59
N CYS A 11 -6.70 33.86 -16.69
CA CYS A 11 -5.41 33.21 -16.50
C CYS A 11 -5.20 32.71 -15.05
N LEU A 12 -5.68 33.44 -14.04
CA LEU A 12 -5.61 33.02 -12.62
C LEU A 12 -6.42 31.75 -12.32
N GLN A 13 -7.48 31.46 -13.08
CA GLN A 13 -8.31 30.26 -12.92
C GLN A 13 -7.62 28.98 -13.44
N THR A 14 -6.65 29.10 -14.35
CA THR A 14 -5.96 27.94 -14.95
C THR A 14 -4.89 27.29 -14.06
N LEU A 15 -4.56 27.87 -12.91
CA LEU A 15 -3.44 27.43 -12.06
C LEU A 15 -3.78 26.37 -11.01
N PHE A 16 -5.03 25.88 -10.95
CA PHE A 16 -5.44 24.85 -9.98
C PHE A 16 -5.76 23.50 -10.61
N ILE A 17 -4.79 22.90 -11.32
CA ILE A 17 -4.84 21.46 -11.60
C ILE A 17 -4.29 20.74 -10.36
N GLN A 18 -5.17 20.44 -9.40
CA GLN A 18 -4.84 19.44 -8.36
C GLN A 18 -4.82 18.07 -9.04
N GLY A 19 -3.67 17.39 -9.02
CA GLY A 19 -3.55 16.05 -9.59
C GLY A 19 -4.55 15.09 -8.94
N GLN A 20 -5.45 14.52 -9.76
CA GLN A 20 -6.44 13.56 -9.28
C GLN A 20 -5.75 12.26 -8.87
N GLN A 21 -6.03 11.81 -7.64
CA GLN A 21 -5.52 10.54 -7.16
C GLN A 21 -6.40 9.40 -7.70
N VAL A 22 -5.78 8.49 -8.46
CA VAL A 22 -6.44 7.30 -8.99
C VAL A 22 -6.02 6.10 -8.16
N PHE A 23 -7.00 5.24 -7.81
CA PHE A 23 -6.74 4.01 -7.08
C PHE A 23 -6.94 2.80 -8.00
N HIS A 24 -6.03 1.85 -7.89
CA HIS A 24 -6.09 0.58 -8.59
C HIS A 24 -6.19 -0.55 -7.56
N ASP A 25 -6.94 -1.60 -7.91
CA ASP A 25 -7.02 -2.81 -7.08
C ASP A 25 -5.64 -3.49 -7.02
N ALA A 26 -5.21 -3.86 -5.82
CA ALA A 26 -3.94 -4.55 -5.58
C ALA A 26 -3.82 -5.91 -6.27
N SER A 27 -4.95 -6.55 -6.57
CA SER A 27 -5.04 -7.83 -7.30
C SER A 27 -4.51 -7.75 -8.73
N LEU A 28 -4.52 -6.56 -9.33
CA LEU A 28 -3.99 -6.31 -10.68
C LEU A 28 -2.45 -6.37 -10.74
N PHE A 29 -1.78 -6.41 -9.60
CA PHE A 29 -0.32 -6.41 -9.50
C PHE A 29 0.20 -7.73 -8.93
N PRO A 30 1.41 -8.19 -9.32
CA PRO A 30 2.03 -9.38 -8.75
C PRO A 30 2.13 -9.33 -7.23
N LEU A 31 1.73 -10.42 -6.58
CA LEU A 31 1.97 -10.68 -5.16
C LEU A 31 3.20 -11.57 -5.02
N LEU A 32 4.16 -11.12 -4.23
CA LEU A 32 5.42 -11.81 -3.95
C LEU A 32 5.43 -12.35 -2.52
N GLY A 33 6.38 -13.26 -2.25
CA GLY A 33 6.61 -13.78 -0.89
C GLY A 33 5.65 -14.90 -0.47
N LYS A 34 4.92 -15.48 -1.43
CA LYS A 34 4.12 -16.69 -1.22
C LYS A 34 4.89 -17.92 -1.64
N ALA A 35 4.70 -19.01 -0.90
CA ALA A 35 5.23 -20.32 -1.27
C ALA A 35 4.43 -20.97 -2.42
N THR A 36 3.14 -20.64 -2.53
CA THR A 36 2.20 -21.23 -3.51
C THR A 36 0.97 -20.34 -3.65
N GLU A 37 0.29 -20.42 -4.79
CA GLU A 37 -0.98 -19.73 -5.04
C GLU A 37 -2.22 -20.57 -4.66
N ALA A 38 -2.04 -21.85 -4.32
CA ALA A 38 -3.12 -22.74 -3.89
C ALA A 38 -3.55 -22.47 -2.44
N THR A 39 -4.11 -21.29 -2.21
CA THR A 39 -4.47 -20.75 -0.89
C THR A 39 -5.89 -20.18 -0.89
N GLU A 40 -6.61 -20.29 0.23
CA GLU A 40 -8.05 -20.01 0.36
C GLU A 40 -8.38 -18.53 0.11
N ALA A 41 -7.39 -17.67 0.32
CA ALA A 41 -7.46 -16.25 0.04
C ALA A 41 -6.08 -15.71 -0.36
N ARG A 42 -6.10 -14.59 -1.09
CA ARG A 42 -4.91 -14.01 -1.73
C ARG A 42 -3.73 -13.82 -0.78
N TYR A 43 -3.97 -13.33 0.44
CA TYR A 43 -2.94 -12.97 1.42
C TYR A 43 -2.68 -14.05 2.50
N VAL A 44 -3.09 -15.30 2.26
CA VAL A 44 -2.81 -16.44 3.14
C VAL A 44 -1.50 -17.11 2.75
N ARG A 45 -0.68 -17.49 3.73
CA ARG A 45 0.68 -18.03 3.50
C ARG A 45 0.72 -19.53 3.26
N LEU A 46 -0.11 -20.30 3.97
CA LEU A 46 -0.11 -21.76 3.88
C LEU A 46 -1.06 -22.25 2.78
N PRO A 47 -0.72 -23.34 2.06
CA PRO A 47 -1.63 -23.97 1.13
C PRO A 47 -2.86 -24.56 1.81
N ASP A 48 -3.94 -24.66 1.05
CA ASP A 48 -5.24 -25.16 1.53
C ASP A 48 -5.20 -26.60 2.02
N SER A 49 -4.30 -27.40 1.44
CA SER A 49 -4.05 -28.78 1.87
C SER A 49 -3.66 -28.89 3.34
N LEU A 50 -3.10 -27.83 3.94
CA LEU A 50 -2.67 -27.82 5.33
C LEU A 50 -3.76 -27.38 6.32
N LYS A 51 -4.94 -26.95 5.86
CA LYS A 51 -5.99 -26.40 6.73
C LYS A 51 -6.50 -27.38 7.79
N ASN A 52 -6.80 -28.61 7.37
CA ASN A 52 -7.35 -29.65 8.26
C ASN A 52 -6.26 -30.54 8.88
N VAL A 53 -5.00 -30.34 8.49
CA VAL A 53 -3.84 -31.07 9.03
C VAL A 53 -3.14 -30.24 10.11
N SER A 54 -3.10 -28.92 9.93
CA SER A 54 -2.48 -28.00 10.89
C SER A 54 -3.38 -27.80 12.09
N ARG A 55 -2.79 -27.74 13.29
CA ARG A 55 -3.49 -27.27 14.49
C ARG A 55 -4.08 -25.87 14.26
N SER A 56 -5.28 -25.62 14.78
CA SER A 56 -6.04 -24.39 14.54
C SER A 56 -5.25 -23.09 14.81
N PRO A 57 -4.43 -22.97 15.88
CA PRO A 57 -3.65 -21.76 16.11
C PRO A 57 -2.58 -21.52 15.02
N LEU A 58 -1.97 -22.58 14.48
CA LEU A 58 -1.00 -22.46 13.39
C LEU A 58 -1.69 -22.03 12.10
N TRP A 59 -2.84 -22.62 11.78
CA TRP A 59 -3.65 -22.17 10.65
C TRP A 59 -4.03 -20.70 10.77
N ASN A 60 -4.45 -20.25 11.96
CA ASN A 60 -4.79 -18.85 12.19
C ASN A 60 -3.61 -17.89 11.94
N LEU A 61 -2.39 -18.26 12.33
CA LEU A 61 -1.18 -17.47 12.05
C LEU A 61 -0.84 -17.43 10.54
N SER A 62 -1.24 -18.43 9.76
CA SER A 62 -1.01 -18.45 8.31
C SER A 62 -1.75 -17.34 7.57
N ARG A 63 -2.85 -16.84 8.14
CA ARG A 63 -3.68 -15.77 7.57
C ARG A 63 -3.08 -14.36 7.75
N ASN A 64 -1.96 -14.25 8.46
CA ASN A 64 -1.17 -13.02 8.50
C ASN A 64 -0.27 -12.93 7.26
N SER A 65 -0.22 -11.75 6.64
CA SER A 65 0.51 -11.48 5.39
C SER A 65 2.02 -11.20 5.58
N ALA A 66 2.63 -11.78 6.60
CA ALA A 66 4.05 -11.55 6.91
C ALA A 66 4.95 -11.99 5.75
N GLY A 67 5.85 -11.11 5.31
CA GLY A 67 6.80 -11.37 4.23
C GLY A 67 6.23 -11.26 2.80
N MET A 68 4.95 -10.91 2.65
CA MET A 68 4.35 -10.68 1.33
C MET A 68 4.59 -9.24 0.84
N ALA A 69 4.69 -9.05 -0.47
CA ALA A 69 4.83 -7.73 -1.08
C ALA A 69 4.07 -7.61 -2.40
N ILE A 70 3.46 -6.45 -2.66
CA ILE A 70 2.87 -6.12 -3.96
C ILE A 70 3.92 -5.35 -4.77
N ARG A 71 4.18 -5.80 -5.99
CA ARG A 71 5.14 -5.13 -6.89
C ARG A 71 4.42 -4.40 -8.01
N PHE A 72 4.67 -3.10 -8.14
CA PHE A 72 4.13 -2.26 -9.21
C PHE A 72 5.20 -1.32 -9.76
N ARG A 73 4.93 -0.71 -10.93
CA ARG A 73 5.75 0.34 -11.54
C ARG A 73 4.87 1.53 -11.84
N SER A 74 5.32 2.73 -11.51
CA SER A 74 4.63 3.99 -11.80
C SER A 74 5.66 5.11 -11.98
N ASN A 75 5.28 6.14 -12.72
CA ASN A 75 6.01 7.41 -12.83
C ASN A 75 5.42 8.51 -11.93
N THR A 76 4.50 8.17 -11.02
CA THR A 76 3.92 9.12 -10.07
C THR A 76 4.96 9.68 -9.12
N THR A 77 4.76 10.91 -8.65
CA THR A 77 5.57 11.53 -7.60
C THR A 77 5.00 11.30 -6.20
N LYS A 78 3.77 10.76 -6.10
CA LYS A 78 3.08 10.45 -4.84
C LYS A 78 2.36 9.09 -4.93
N VAL A 79 2.60 8.22 -3.96
CA VAL A 79 1.91 6.92 -3.86
C VAL A 79 0.99 6.95 -2.67
N SER A 80 -0.29 6.64 -2.89
CA SER A 80 -1.26 6.46 -1.83
C SER A 80 -1.75 5.02 -1.75
N VAL A 81 -1.85 4.50 -0.52
CA VAL A 81 -2.35 3.14 -0.28
C VAL A 81 -3.58 3.17 0.62
N ARG A 82 -4.52 2.26 0.33
CA ARG A 82 -5.69 1.94 1.16
C ARG A 82 -5.70 0.45 1.37
N TRP A 83 -5.85 0.02 2.62
CA TRP A 83 -5.84 -1.39 2.96
C TRP A 83 -6.80 -1.66 4.10
N GLU A 84 -7.19 -2.91 4.30
CA GLU A 84 -7.90 -3.38 5.47
C GLU A 84 -7.12 -4.54 6.07
N SER A 85 -7.15 -4.66 7.41
CA SER A 85 -6.56 -5.83 8.07
C SER A 85 -7.71 -6.68 8.58
N LEU A 86 -7.65 -8.00 8.34
CA LEU A 86 -8.67 -8.93 8.83
C LEU A 86 -8.76 -8.93 10.36
N GLN A 87 -7.66 -8.61 11.03
CA GLN A 87 -7.56 -8.55 12.48
C GLN A 87 -6.98 -7.20 12.89
N ASN A 88 -7.54 -6.58 13.92
CA ASN A 88 -7.00 -5.36 14.53
C ASN A 88 -6.20 -5.70 15.80
N ASN A 89 -5.21 -6.57 15.64
CA ASN A 89 -4.37 -6.99 16.76
C ASN A 89 -3.45 -5.83 17.19
N HIS A 90 -3.10 -5.84 18.48
CA HIS A 90 -2.09 -4.97 19.07
C HIS A 90 -1.21 -5.82 19.98
N MET A 91 0.11 -5.71 19.83
CA MET A 91 1.08 -6.46 20.63
C MET A 91 1.98 -5.45 21.33
N ASN A 92 2.08 -5.51 22.66
CA ASN A 92 2.88 -4.55 23.45
C ASN A 92 4.37 -4.48 23.06
N HIS A 93 4.90 -5.53 22.43
CA HIS A 93 6.30 -5.66 21.99
C HIS A 93 6.49 -5.39 20.48
N MET A 94 5.45 -4.95 19.76
CA MET A 94 5.51 -4.64 18.32
C MET A 94 4.73 -3.36 18.03
N THR A 95 5.28 -2.48 17.20
CA THR A 95 4.56 -1.26 16.80
C THR A 95 3.36 -1.61 15.94
N ASP A 96 2.32 -0.77 15.99
CA ASP A 96 1.14 -0.92 15.12
C ASP A 96 1.51 -0.93 13.63
N VAL A 97 2.58 -0.24 13.24
CA VAL A 97 3.13 -0.33 11.87
C VAL A 97 3.60 -1.74 11.55
N GLY A 98 4.33 -2.39 12.46
CA GLY A 98 4.78 -3.77 12.29
C GLY A 98 3.66 -4.82 12.32
N VAL A 99 2.57 -4.56 13.06
CA VAL A 99 1.44 -5.49 13.15
C VAL A 99 0.49 -5.37 11.97
N LYS A 100 0.15 -4.13 11.56
CA LYS A 100 -0.95 -3.86 10.61
C LYS A 100 -0.68 -2.69 9.66
N GLY A 101 0.55 -2.19 9.59
CA GLY A 101 1.00 -1.19 8.63
C GLY A 101 1.52 -1.81 7.33
N LEU A 102 2.14 -0.97 6.49
CA LEU A 102 2.81 -1.36 5.25
C LEU A 102 4.14 -0.62 5.15
N ASP A 103 5.14 -1.20 4.48
CA ASP A 103 6.37 -0.48 4.11
C ASP A 103 6.47 -0.33 2.59
N LEU A 104 6.91 0.85 2.16
CA LEU A 104 7.18 1.15 0.76
C LEU A 104 8.69 1.18 0.53
N TYR A 105 9.13 0.36 -0.43
CA TYR A 105 10.49 0.37 -0.95
C TYR A 105 10.47 0.73 -2.43
N CYS A 106 11.51 1.43 -2.89
CA CYS A 106 11.71 1.76 -4.29
C CYS A 106 12.99 1.07 -4.79
N LEU A 107 12.91 0.43 -5.96
CA LEU A 107 14.08 -0.16 -6.60
C LEU A 107 14.80 0.93 -7.39
N THR A 108 16.05 1.18 -7.02
CA THR A 108 16.95 2.14 -7.68
C THR A 108 18.03 1.41 -8.45
N GLU A 109 18.52 2.00 -9.55
CA GLU A 109 19.57 1.38 -10.38
C GLU A 109 20.90 1.23 -9.64
N LYS A 110 21.24 2.21 -8.79
CA LYS A 110 22.53 2.26 -8.10
C LYS A 110 22.59 1.39 -6.84
N ASP A 111 21.54 1.40 -6.03
CA ASP A 111 21.58 0.86 -4.66
C ASP A 111 20.61 -0.30 -4.45
N GLY A 112 19.89 -0.72 -5.50
CA GLY A 112 18.81 -1.69 -5.35
C GLY A 112 17.65 -1.13 -4.53
N TRP A 113 17.04 -1.96 -3.70
CA TRP A 113 15.86 -1.60 -2.91
C TRP A 113 16.22 -0.61 -1.79
N ARG A 114 15.60 0.58 -1.82
CA ARG A 114 15.71 1.60 -0.76
C ARG A 114 14.38 1.82 -0.06
N PHE A 115 14.42 1.96 1.26
CA PHE A 115 13.25 2.35 2.05
C PHE A 115 12.79 3.77 1.65
N VAL A 116 11.48 3.94 1.50
CA VAL A 116 10.85 5.23 1.20
C VAL A 116 10.07 5.73 2.40
N ASN A 117 9.11 4.94 2.88
CA ASN A 117 8.28 5.31 4.03
C ASN A 117 7.45 4.11 4.52
N SER A 118 6.81 4.28 5.68
CA SER A 118 5.86 3.34 6.26
C SER A 118 4.45 3.92 6.31
N ALA A 119 3.46 3.11 5.94
CA ALA A 119 2.05 3.38 6.11
C ALA A 119 1.59 3.02 7.52
N VAL A 120 1.61 4.03 8.40
CA VAL A 120 1.05 3.92 9.75
C VAL A 120 -0.48 3.72 9.69
N PRO A 121 -1.02 2.66 10.30
CA PRO A 121 -2.46 2.44 10.37
C PRO A 121 -3.14 3.52 11.22
N GLN A 122 -4.30 4.01 10.76
CA GLN A 122 -5.10 5.00 11.49
C GLN A 122 -6.26 4.32 12.23
N VAL A 123 -6.67 4.90 13.36
CA VAL A 123 -7.59 4.27 14.33
C VAL A 123 -9.07 4.32 13.90
N ARG A 124 -9.45 5.11 12.88
CA ARG A 124 -10.80 5.15 12.27
C ARG A 124 -10.81 6.07 11.04
N LEU A 125 -11.59 5.70 10.00
CA LEU A 125 -11.77 6.30 8.64
C LEU A 125 -11.03 5.56 7.50
N PRO A 126 -11.61 5.48 6.27
CA PRO A 126 -11.09 4.68 5.16
C PRO A 126 -9.64 5.08 4.89
N LYS A 127 -8.74 4.08 5.03
CA LYS A 127 -7.30 4.28 5.14
C LYS A 127 -6.78 4.98 3.88
N GLN A 128 -6.16 6.14 4.02
CA GLN A 128 -5.49 6.82 2.91
C GLN A 128 -4.22 7.48 3.45
N ARG A 129 -3.06 7.15 2.87
CA ARG A 129 -1.83 7.86 3.14
C ARG A 129 -0.97 7.93 1.89
N SER A 130 -0.51 9.13 1.56
CA SER A 130 0.36 9.43 0.43
C SER A 130 1.83 9.56 0.86
N PHE A 131 2.76 9.04 0.06
CA PHE A 131 4.21 9.15 0.27
C PHE A 131 4.88 9.79 -0.94
N PRO A 132 5.88 10.68 -0.75
CA PRO A 132 6.77 11.09 -1.84
C PRO A 132 7.66 9.91 -2.24
N ILE A 133 7.87 9.68 -3.55
CA ILE A 133 8.81 8.64 -4.03
C ILE A 133 10.21 9.25 -4.18
N CYS A 134 11.26 8.44 -3.97
CA CYS A 134 12.62 8.76 -4.42
C CYS A 134 12.58 9.21 -5.89
N LYS A 135 13.01 10.45 -6.15
CA LYS A 135 13.22 10.90 -7.53
C LYS A 135 14.38 10.08 -8.13
N PRO A 136 14.32 9.78 -9.45
CA PRO A 136 15.46 9.19 -10.15
C PRO A 136 16.70 10.08 -10.00
#